data_AF-A0A529XZV2-F1
#
_entry.id   AF-A0A529XZV2-F1
#
_cell.length_a   1.000
_cell.length_b   1.000
_cell.length_c   1.000
_cell.angle_alpha   90.00
_cell.angle_beta   90.00
_cell.angle_gamma   90.00
#
_symmetry.space_group_name_H-M   'P 1'
#
loop_
_entity.id
_entity.type
_entity.pdbx_description
1 polymer ?
#
loop_
_entity_poly.entity_id
_entity_poly.type
_entity_poly.pdbx_seq_one_letter_code
_entity_poly.pdbx_strand_id
1 'polypeptide(L)'
;MLCGDYEAHIVYQRHMPTTGAVRLYLPVPDGLTGNVEIKATFSFYCEVDPEDAINYTRAGLDIQFRPDTTNIPAPYYKGGKLITPTVAASDTFFSAKNFYASEHMQRDDAQKWETTLSRTKSKRASSLNQPAFDVSYIAREHGHGGRRSANMKFALALT
;
A
#
# COMPACT_ATOMS: atom_id res chain seq x y z
N MET A 1 -22.64 -6.26 9.29
CA MET A 1 -21.68 -5.30 9.87
C MET A 1 -22.50 -4.24 10.56
N LEU A 2 -22.44 -4.17 11.89
CA LEU A 2 -23.01 -3.05 12.65
C LEU A 2 -21.83 -2.10 12.89
N CYS A 3 -21.88 -0.92 12.28
CA CYS A 3 -20.88 0.13 12.50
C CYS A 3 -21.15 0.78 13.86
N GLY A 4 -20.10 1.02 14.66
CA GLY A 4 -20.23 1.89 15.83
C GLY A 4 -20.46 3.35 15.43
N ASP A 5 -20.74 4.20 16.42
CA ASP A 5 -20.76 5.65 16.20
C ASP A 5 -19.39 6.13 15.75
N TYR A 6 -19.36 6.99 14.72
CA TYR A 6 -18.14 7.56 14.11
C TYR A 6 -17.19 6.54 13.46
N GLU A 7 -17.69 5.35 13.13
CA GLU A 7 -16.96 4.32 12.38
C GLU A 7 -17.52 4.20 10.95
N ALA A 8 -16.67 3.83 9.98
CA ALA A 8 -17.12 3.50 8.64
C ALA A 8 -16.34 2.31 8.10
N HIS A 9 -17.05 1.25 7.69
CA HIS A 9 -16.43 0.11 7.01
C HIS A 9 -16.56 0.24 5.50
N ILE A 10 -15.44 0.24 4.79
CA ILE A 10 -15.39 0.28 3.33
C ILE A 10 -14.66 -0.95 2.81
N VAL A 11 -15.25 -1.62 1.81
CA VAL A 11 -14.64 -2.76 1.14
C VAL A 11 -14.44 -2.43 -0.33
N TYR A 12 -13.18 -2.48 -0.76
CA TYR A 12 -12.80 -2.40 -2.16
C TYR A 12 -12.47 -3.79 -2.69
N GLN A 13 -12.94 -4.08 -3.90
CA GLN A 13 -12.52 -5.25 -4.68
C GLN A 13 -12.10 -4.78 -6.06
N ARG A 14 -10.92 -5.21 -6.51
CA ARG A 14 -10.36 -4.81 -7.81
C ARG A 14 -9.57 -5.96 -8.44
N HIS A 15 -9.48 -5.92 -9.77
CA HIS A 15 -8.50 -6.69 -10.53
C HIS A 15 -7.26 -5.82 -10.76
N MET A 16 -6.09 -6.39 -10.55
CA MET A 16 -4.84 -5.68 -10.82
C MET A 16 -4.61 -5.51 -12.32
N PRO A 17 -4.17 -4.33 -12.77
CA PRO A 17 -3.74 -4.13 -14.14
C PRO A 17 -2.44 -4.89 -14.39
N THR A 18 -2.22 -5.27 -15.65
CA THR A 18 -0.99 -5.93 -16.10
C THR A 18 0.25 -5.09 -15.86
N THR A 19 0.12 -3.76 -15.90
CA THR A 19 1.20 -2.79 -15.72
C THR A 19 0.76 -1.64 -14.81
N GLY A 20 1.74 -1.00 -14.15
CA GLY A 20 1.49 0.14 -13.28
C GLY A 20 0.99 -0.21 -11.88
N ALA A 21 0.27 0.74 -11.29
CA ALA A 21 -0.28 0.69 -9.94
C ALA A 21 -1.77 1.10 -9.96
N VAL A 22 -2.53 0.61 -8.98
CA VAL A 22 -3.93 0.98 -8.75
C VAL A 22 -3.99 1.97 -7.61
N ARG A 23 -4.66 3.10 -7.82
CA ARG A 23 -4.95 4.06 -6.75
C ARG A 23 -6.32 3.78 -6.15
N LEU A 24 -6.37 3.62 -4.83
CA LEU A 24 -7.59 3.46 -4.04
C LEU A 24 -7.75 4.67 -3.11
N TYR A 25 -8.72 5.53 -3.39
CA TYR A 25 -9.02 6.67 -2.53
C TYR A 25 -9.74 6.21 -1.25
N LEU A 26 -9.41 6.81 -0.11
CA LEU A 26 -10.14 6.59 1.13
C LEU A 26 -11.25 7.65 1.20
N PRO A 27 -12.52 7.25 1.40
CA PRO A 27 -13.63 8.18 1.50
C PRO A 27 -13.63 8.79 2.90
N VAL A 28 -12.86 9.85 3.08
CA VAL A 28 -12.80 10.62 4.33
C VAL A 28 -13.79 11.78 4.21
N PRO A 29 -14.80 11.89 5.09
CA PRO A 29 -15.76 12.99 5.04
C PRO A 29 -15.13 14.32 5.41
N ASP A 30 -15.62 15.39 4.80
CA ASP A 30 -15.19 16.75 5.10
C ASP A 30 -15.62 17.15 6.53
N GLY A 31 -14.81 18.00 7.17
CA GLY A 31 -15.12 18.54 8.51
C GLY A 31 -14.73 17.64 9.69
N LEU A 32 -14.01 16.53 9.45
CA LEU A 32 -13.39 15.75 10.52
C LEU A 32 -12.37 16.59 11.31
N THR A 33 -12.41 16.50 12.64
CA THR A 33 -11.48 17.18 13.54
C THR A 33 -10.78 16.18 14.45
N GLY A 34 -9.58 16.53 14.90
CA GLY A 34 -8.78 15.66 15.78
C GLY A 34 -8.02 14.57 15.02
N ASN A 35 -7.96 13.38 15.64
CA ASN A 35 -7.26 12.22 15.10
C ASN A 35 -8.26 11.19 14.57
N VAL A 36 -7.98 10.65 13.40
CA VAL A 36 -8.71 9.56 12.76
C VAL A 36 -7.84 8.31 12.86
N GLU A 37 -8.44 7.21 13.29
CA GLU A 37 -7.81 5.89 13.19
C GLU A 37 -8.16 5.28 11.84
N ILE A 38 -7.15 4.79 11.12
CA ILE A 38 -7.32 4.12 9.85
C ILE A 38 -6.77 2.71 10.00
N LYS A 39 -7.62 1.71 9.84
CA LYS A 39 -7.25 0.29 9.77
C LYS A 39 -7.44 -0.19 8.35
N ALA A 40 -6.35 -0.56 7.70
CA ALA A 40 -6.37 -1.07 6.33
C ALA A 40 -5.87 -2.51 6.31
N THR A 41 -6.69 -3.39 5.74
CA THR A 41 -6.39 -4.82 5.55
C THR A 41 -6.47 -5.15 4.06
N PHE A 42 -5.31 -5.42 3.46
CA PHE A 42 -5.21 -5.93 2.10
C PHE A 42 -5.22 -7.45 2.11
N SER A 43 -5.96 -8.04 1.18
CA SER A 43 -5.93 -9.48 0.93
C SER A 43 -5.91 -9.74 -0.57
N PHE A 44 -5.07 -10.66 -1.02
CA PHE A 44 -4.97 -11.02 -2.43
C PHE A 44 -4.70 -12.51 -2.61
N TYR A 45 -5.04 -13.01 -3.78
CA TYR A 45 -4.78 -14.40 -4.16
C TYR A 45 -3.60 -14.47 -5.10
N CYS A 46 -2.67 -15.40 -4.86
CA CYS A 46 -1.57 -15.68 -5.76
C CYS A 46 -1.27 -17.16 -5.85
N GLU A 47 -0.61 -17.55 -6.95
CA GLU A 47 -0.01 -18.87 -7.08
C GLU A 47 1.13 -19.04 -6.07
N VAL A 48 1.39 -20.30 -5.74
CA VAL A 48 2.42 -20.71 -4.80
C VAL A 48 3.57 -21.39 -5.53
N ASP A 49 4.78 -21.27 -5.00
CA ASP A 49 5.98 -21.95 -5.49
C ASP A 49 6.49 -22.90 -4.40
N PRO A 50 6.16 -24.21 -4.47
CA PRO A 50 6.56 -25.16 -3.45
C PRO A 50 8.06 -25.48 -3.46
N GLU A 51 8.80 -25.13 -4.51
CA GLU A 51 10.24 -25.39 -4.61
C GLU A 51 11.07 -24.35 -3.86
N ASP A 52 10.52 -23.15 -3.58
CA ASP A 52 11.13 -22.12 -2.74
C ASP A 52 10.43 -22.04 -1.37
N ALA A 53 10.95 -22.79 -0.41
CA ALA A 53 10.44 -22.79 0.97
C ALA A 53 10.59 -21.43 1.69
N ILE A 54 11.48 -20.54 1.22
CA ILE A 54 11.69 -19.22 1.82
C ILE A 54 10.65 -18.22 1.28
N ASN A 55 10.22 -18.36 0.02
CA ASN A 55 9.25 -17.47 -0.62
C ASN A 55 8.15 -18.27 -1.33
N TYR A 56 7.29 -18.89 -0.54
CA TYR A 56 6.23 -19.76 -1.05
C TYR A 56 5.17 -19.04 -1.91
N THR A 57 5.07 -17.71 -1.86
CA THR A 57 4.13 -16.92 -2.67
C THR A 57 4.82 -16.31 -3.89
N ARG A 58 4.24 -16.49 -5.09
CA ARG A 58 4.80 -15.95 -6.36
C ARG A 58 4.53 -14.46 -6.57
N ALA A 59 4.06 -13.77 -5.55
CA ALA A 59 3.49 -12.44 -5.65
C ALA A 59 3.60 -11.68 -4.33
N GLY A 60 3.84 -10.38 -4.44
CA GLY A 60 3.72 -9.44 -3.34
C GLY A 60 2.99 -8.17 -3.76
N LEU A 61 2.43 -7.48 -2.78
CA LEU A 61 1.92 -6.13 -2.94
C LEU A 61 2.94 -5.12 -2.39
N ASP A 62 3.22 -4.08 -3.16
CA ASP A 62 3.91 -2.89 -2.66
C ASP A 62 2.90 -1.75 -2.56
N ILE A 63 2.64 -1.32 -1.33
CA ILE A 63 1.57 -0.40 -0.96
C ILE A 63 2.18 0.90 -0.43
N GLN A 64 1.89 1.99 -1.14
CA GLN A 64 2.28 3.34 -0.74
C GLN A 64 1.03 4.11 -0.31
N PHE A 65 1.04 4.63 0.92
CA PHE A 65 -0.02 5.52 1.39
C PHE A 65 0.34 6.96 1.06
N ARG A 66 -0.61 7.72 0.54
CA ARG A 66 -0.48 9.17 0.32
C ARG A 66 -1.58 9.86 1.11
N PRO A 67 -1.26 10.55 2.22
CA PRO A 67 -2.26 11.22 3.04
C PRO A 67 -2.84 12.46 2.34
N ASP A 68 -2.03 13.14 1.53
CA ASP A 68 -2.44 14.28 0.71
C ASP A 68 -2.06 13.99 -0.74
N THR A 69 -3.05 13.86 -1.64
CA THR A 69 -2.78 13.65 -3.07
C THR A 69 -2.79 14.94 -3.89
N THR A 70 -3.18 16.06 -3.28
CA THR A 70 -3.28 17.39 -3.92
C THR A 70 -1.97 18.15 -3.88
N ASN A 71 -1.13 17.88 -2.87
CA ASN A 71 0.16 18.54 -2.69
C ASN A 71 1.30 17.77 -3.35
N ILE A 72 1.83 18.31 -4.44
CA ILE A 72 3.05 17.79 -5.09
C ILE A 72 4.26 18.48 -4.45
N PRO A 73 5.19 17.72 -3.84
CA PRO A 73 6.36 18.29 -3.19
C PRO A 73 7.26 19.02 -4.20
N ALA A 74 7.86 20.11 -3.74
CA ALA A 74 8.81 20.89 -4.55
C ALA A 74 10.03 20.04 -4.97
N PRO A 75 10.69 20.39 -6.09
CA PRO A 75 11.92 19.72 -6.51
C PRO A 75 12.98 19.73 -5.40
N TYR A 76 13.61 18.59 -5.17
CA TYR A 76 14.66 18.44 -4.16
C TYR A 76 15.89 17.75 -4.75
N TYR A 77 17.04 18.01 -4.15
CA TYR A 77 18.28 17.34 -4.54
C TYR A 77 18.50 16.07 -3.72
N LYS A 78 18.81 14.96 -4.40
CA LYS A 78 19.23 13.71 -3.74
C LYS A 78 20.41 13.13 -4.49
N GLY A 79 21.54 12.93 -3.79
CA GLY A 79 22.77 12.41 -4.39
C GLY A 79 23.30 13.26 -5.54
N GLY A 80 23.21 14.59 -5.44
CA GLY A 80 23.68 15.52 -6.47
C GLY A 80 22.79 15.64 -7.72
N LYS A 81 21.65 14.93 -7.76
CA LYS A 81 20.67 15.04 -8.86
C LYS A 81 19.43 15.80 -8.40
N LEU A 82 18.95 16.71 -9.24
CA LEU A 82 17.66 17.37 -9.06
C LEU A 82 16.55 16.36 -9.36
N ILE A 83 15.72 16.06 -8.37
CA ILE A 83 14.53 15.23 -8.52
C ILE A 83 13.33 16.16 -8.49
N THR A 84 12.55 16.15 -9.57
CA THR A 84 11.25 16.83 -9.65
C THR A 84 10.16 15.80 -9.49
N PRO A 85 9.48 15.73 -8.32
CA PRO A 85 8.39 14.79 -8.09
C PRO A 85 7.22 15.09 -9.01
N THR A 86 6.68 14.05 -9.65
CA THR A 86 5.44 14.13 -10.44
C THR A 86 4.21 13.66 -9.66
N VAL A 87 4.43 13.08 -8.48
CA VAL A 87 3.39 12.51 -7.62
C VAL A 87 3.53 13.05 -6.19
N ALA A 88 2.41 13.13 -5.48
CA ALA A 88 2.34 13.62 -4.11
C ALA A 88 3.20 12.80 -3.14
N ALA A 89 3.54 13.34 -1.97
CA ALA A 89 4.41 12.63 -1.03
C ALA A 89 3.77 11.34 -0.49
N SER A 90 4.53 10.24 -0.45
CA SER A 90 4.12 9.00 0.21
C SER A 90 4.52 9.02 1.69
N ASP A 91 3.65 8.52 2.55
CA ASP A 91 3.89 8.31 3.96
C ASP A 91 4.06 6.82 4.26
N THR A 92 4.82 6.53 5.31
CA THR A 92 4.99 5.17 5.81
C THR A 92 3.68 4.74 6.47
N PHE A 93 2.89 3.91 5.79
CA PHE A 93 1.71 3.26 6.39
C PHE A 93 2.02 1.81 6.74
N PHE A 94 2.35 0.99 5.73
CA PHE A 94 2.70 -0.41 5.89
C PHE A 94 4.20 -0.67 6.11
N SER A 95 5.08 0.27 5.78
CA SER A 95 6.51 0.15 6.05
C SER A 95 6.88 0.55 7.48
N ALA A 96 7.79 -0.20 8.11
CA ALA A 96 8.57 0.30 9.23
C ALA A 96 9.47 1.45 8.73
N LYS A 97 9.84 2.37 9.64
CA LYS A 97 10.49 3.69 9.42
C LYS A 97 11.78 3.73 8.56
N ASN A 98 12.22 2.64 7.95
CA ASN A 98 13.50 2.56 7.27
C ASN A 98 13.34 2.65 5.75
N PHE A 99 13.47 3.87 5.22
CA PHE A 99 13.71 4.14 3.79
C PHE A 99 14.97 3.44 3.22
N TYR A 100 15.77 2.82 4.09
CA TYR A 100 17.02 2.10 3.80
C TYR A 100 16.99 0.62 4.25
N ALA A 101 15.81 0.01 4.40
CA ALA A 101 15.72 -1.42 4.64
C ALA A 101 16.17 -2.19 3.38
N SER A 102 17.18 -3.06 3.52
CA SER A 102 17.55 -4.03 2.49
C SER A 102 16.35 -4.91 2.14
N GLU A 103 16.37 -5.56 0.97
CA GLU A 103 15.28 -6.46 0.55
C GLU A 103 14.90 -7.44 1.66
N HIS A 104 15.90 -8.00 2.36
CA HIS A 104 15.73 -8.90 3.50
C HIS A 104 14.88 -8.27 4.62
N MET A 105 15.20 -7.05 5.03
CA MET A 105 14.45 -6.35 6.08
C MET A 105 13.02 -6.00 5.64
N GLN A 106 12.78 -5.77 4.34
CA GLN A 106 11.41 -5.62 3.83
C GLN A 106 10.61 -6.93 3.85
N ARG A 107 11.28 -8.10 3.83
CA ARG A 107 10.58 -9.39 3.97
C ARG A 107 10.05 -9.55 5.40
N ASP A 108 10.90 -9.28 6.38
CA ASP A 108 10.58 -9.47 7.80
C ASP A 108 9.62 -8.39 8.33
N ASP A 109 9.84 -7.11 7.98
CA ASP A 109 9.08 -5.98 8.56
C ASP A 109 7.83 -5.56 7.76
N ALA A 110 7.80 -5.79 6.44
CA ALA A 110 6.73 -5.31 5.57
C ALA A 110 5.75 -6.39 5.13
N GLN A 111 5.92 -7.65 5.57
CA GLN A 111 5.03 -8.77 5.23
C GLN A 111 4.73 -8.80 3.71
N LYS A 112 5.75 -8.48 2.90
CA LYS A 112 5.62 -8.23 1.46
C LYS A 112 5.14 -9.46 0.69
N TRP A 113 5.28 -10.64 1.30
CA TRP A 113 4.96 -11.95 0.76
C TRP A 113 3.74 -12.60 1.43
N GLU A 114 3.13 -11.93 2.42
CA GLU A 114 1.91 -12.40 3.04
C GLU A 114 0.72 -12.10 2.13
N THR A 115 -0.16 -13.09 1.96
CA THR A 115 -1.40 -12.93 1.17
C THR A 115 -2.40 -11.99 1.83
N THR A 116 -2.23 -11.73 3.13
CA THR A 116 -3.04 -10.81 3.92
C THR A 116 -2.15 -9.89 4.75
N LEU A 117 -2.30 -8.59 4.58
CA LEU A 117 -1.55 -7.55 5.28
C LEU A 117 -2.51 -6.62 6.00
N SER A 118 -2.40 -6.50 7.32
CA SER A 118 -3.28 -5.64 8.12
C SER A 118 -2.46 -4.66 8.95
N ARG A 119 -2.81 -3.37 8.92
CA ARG A 119 -2.18 -2.38 9.78
C ARG A 119 -3.14 -1.25 10.17
N THR A 120 -2.98 -0.78 11.40
CA THR A 120 -3.73 0.35 11.96
C THR A 120 -2.78 1.51 12.23
N LYS A 121 -3.16 2.72 11.84
CA LYS A 121 -2.45 3.96 12.19
C LYS A 121 -3.42 5.09 12.49
N SER A 122 -3.07 5.88 13.51
CA SER A 122 -3.74 7.15 13.80
C SER A 122 -3.09 8.30 13.02
N LYS A 123 -3.92 9.17 12.42
CA LYS A 123 -3.50 10.35 11.65
C LYS A 123 -4.34 11.56 12.02
N ARG A 124 -3.79 12.76 11.87
CA ARG A 124 -4.55 14.01 12.07
C ARG A 124 -5.50 14.21 10.89
N ALA A 125 -6.76 14.53 11.17
CA ALA A 125 -7.75 14.80 10.12
C ALA A 125 -7.29 15.88 9.13
N SER A 126 -6.63 16.93 9.64
CA SER A 126 -6.08 18.02 8.82
C SER A 126 -4.94 17.63 7.88
N SER A 127 -4.36 16.44 8.05
CA SER A 127 -3.31 15.91 7.15
C SER A 127 -3.87 15.05 6.02
N LEU A 128 -5.17 14.75 6.03
CA LEU A 128 -5.83 13.85 5.10
C LEU A 128 -6.59 14.67 4.03
N ASN A 129 -5.95 14.90 2.89
CA ASN A 129 -6.56 15.62 1.76
C ASN A 129 -6.63 14.69 0.55
N GLN A 130 -7.83 14.15 0.29
CA GLN A 130 -8.02 13.07 -0.69
C GLN A 130 -7.00 11.93 -0.50
N PRO A 131 -6.91 11.34 0.71
CA PRO A 131 -5.95 10.28 0.99
C PRO A 131 -6.16 9.07 0.08
N ALA A 132 -5.08 8.42 -0.32
CA ALA A 132 -5.14 7.27 -1.19
C ALA A 132 -4.04 6.23 -0.92
N PHE A 133 -4.32 4.97 -1.25
CA PHE A 133 -3.32 3.92 -1.38
C PHE A 133 -2.98 3.69 -2.84
N ASP A 134 -1.70 3.81 -3.19
CA ASP A 134 -1.16 3.31 -4.44
C ASP A 134 -0.66 1.89 -4.22
N VAL A 135 -1.29 0.94 -4.91
CA VAL A 135 -0.98 -0.49 -4.80
C VAL A 135 -0.35 -0.94 -6.10
N SER A 136 0.87 -1.45 -6.01
CA SER A 136 1.56 -2.06 -7.14
C SER A 136 1.82 -3.53 -6.89
N TYR A 137 1.76 -4.31 -7.96
CA TYR A 137 1.93 -5.75 -7.92
C TYR A 137 3.36 -6.12 -8.29
N ILE A 138 4.00 -7.00 -7.52
CA ILE A 138 5.34 -7.50 -7.81
C ILE A 138 5.23 -9.02 -7.99
N ALA A 139 5.46 -9.50 -9.21
CA ALA A 139 5.50 -10.92 -9.52
C ALA A 139 6.92 -11.47 -9.41
N ARG A 140 7.06 -12.70 -8.90
CA ARG A 140 8.31 -13.41 -8.79
C ARG A 140 8.19 -14.86 -9.21
N GLU A 141 9.30 -15.39 -9.70
CA GLU A 141 9.46 -16.79 -10.10
C GLU A 141 10.94 -17.15 -9.93
N HIS A 142 11.23 -18.19 -9.13
CA HIS A 142 12.60 -18.68 -8.89
C HIS A 142 13.61 -17.59 -8.46
N GLY A 143 13.24 -16.72 -7.51
CA GLY A 143 14.09 -15.61 -7.04
C GLY A 143 14.27 -14.43 -8.01
N HIS A 144 13.79 -14.54 -9.24
CA HIS A 144 13.83 -13.49 -10.28
C HIS A 144 12.47 -12.83 -10.50
N GLY A 145 12.44 -11.75 -11.29
CA GLY A 145 11.20 -11.09 -11.69
C GLY A 145 10.35 -12.04 -12.53
N GLY A 146 9.19 -12.44 -11.99
CA GLY A 146 8.30 -13.41 -12.61
C GLY A 146 7.33 -12.76 -13.58
N ARG A 147 6.64 -13.59 -14.38
CA ARG A 147 5.58 -13.11 -15.27
C ARG A 147 4.37 -12.65 -14.44
N ARG A 148 3.95 -11.39 -14.64
CA ARG A 148 2.75 -10.87 -13.98
C ARG A 148 1.50 -11.59 -14.49
N SER A 149 0.71 -12.16 -13.58
CA SER A 149 -0.62 -12.68 -13.94
C SER A 149 -1.58 -11.52 -14.18
N ALA A 150 -2.20 -11.49 -15.37
CA ALA A 150 -3.07 -10.39 -15.80
C ALA A 150 -4.39 -10.27 -15.03
N ASN A 151 -4.71 -11.24 -14.15
CA ASN A 151 -6.03 -11.39 -13.54
C ASN A 151 -5.99 -11.50 -12.01
N MET A 152 -4.92 -11.03 -11.35
CA MET A 152 -4.85 -11.09 -9.89
C MET A 152 -5.96 -10.24 -9.26
N LYS A 153 -6.79 -10.86 -8.43
CA LYS A 153 -7.82 -10.17 -7.65
C LYS A 153 -7.26 -9.81 -6.29
N PHE A 154 -7.59 -8.60 -5.84
CA PHE A 154 -7.29 -8.18 -4.49
C PHE A 154 -8.47 -7.43 -3.89
N ALA A 155 -8.52 -7.45 -2.57
CA ALA A 155 -9.48 -6.73 -1.76
C ALA A 155 -8.75 -5.86 -0.74
N LEU A 156 -9.38 -4.74 -0.39
CA LEU A 156 -9.00 -3.88 0.72
C LEU A 156 -10.23 -3.71 1.60
N ALA A 157 -10.13 -4.14 2.86
CA ALA A 157 -11.06 -3.76 3.91
C ALA A 157 -10.48 -2.58 4.68
N LEU A 158 -11.25 -1.50 4.77
CA LEU A 158 -10.91 -0.28 5.46
C LEU A 158 -11.92 -0.04 6.59
N THR A 159 -11.41 0.32 7.75
CA THR A 159 -12.18 0.80 8.91
C THR A 159 -11.55 2.08 9.44
#